data_AF-A0A5A7VSC5-F1
#
_entry.id   AF-A0A5A7VSC5-F1
#
_cell.length_a   1.000
_cell.length_b   1.000
_cell.length_c   1.000
_cell.angle_alpha   90.00
_cell.angle_beta   90.00
_cell.angle_gamma   90.00
#
_symmetry.space_group_name_H-M   'P 1'
#
loop_
_entity.id
_entity.type
_entity.pdbx_description
1 polymer ?
#
loop_
_entity_poly.entity_id
_entity_poly.type
_entity_poly.pdbx_seq_one_letter_code
_entity_poly.pdbx_strand_id
1 'polypeptide(L)'
;MATLRKGDQGSQVRQLQKLLVQRGYAADVNGTFDTRTWQATRAFQAQNLDQHGQPLVVDGVAGPLTWWSLQHPKPFIRTPTAVDYSTLPAKGGSRVGRAALAAAIGELKANAREIGGNNRGPFVRKYLAPAGLDEGQSWCAGFVSWCFMQASGGDKAAMPFAYAASARSLLTEFKQHGWSNAPGSGYVPVPGDVVVWWRVSLAGWLGHTGLVHSVQDGMLYTIEGNRSPRVQGFSYVLSRMDKLLGFGHVP
;
A
#
# COMPACT_ATOMS: atom_id res chain seq x y z
N MET A 1 7.35 -12.61 -40.94
CA MET A 1 8.49 -11.66 -40.82
C MET A 1 9.77 -12.45 -40.98
N ALA A 2 10.81 -11.89 -41.61
CA ALA A 2 12.08 -12.60 -41.73
C ALA A 2 12.80 -12.63 -40.37
N THR A 3 13.55 -13.70 -40.14
CA THR A 3 14.44 -13.83 -39.00
C THR A 3 15.69 -12.98 -39.25
N LEU A 4 15.90 -11.94 -38.43
CA LEU A 4 17.05 -11.05 -38.56
C LEU A 4 18.17 -11.41 -37.60
N ARG A 5 19.42 -11.28 -38.05
CA ARG A 5 20.64 -11.53 -37.29
C ARG A 5 21.70 -10.47 -37.56
N LYS A 6 22.74 -10.44 -36.72
CA LYS A 6 23.86 -9.51 -36.87
C LYS A 6 24.46 -9.58 -38.28
N GLY A 7 24.68 -8.43 -38.90
CA GLY A 7 25.17 -8.29 -40.27
C GLY A 7 24.07 -8.07 -41.31
N ASP A 8 22.81 -8.42 -41.01
CA ASP A 8 21.69 -8.17 -41.91
C ASP A 8 21.48 -6.67 -42.14
N GLN A 9 20.94 -6.30 -43.29
CA GLN A 9 20.68 -4.91 -43.66
C GLN A 9 19.30 -4.73 -44.30
N GLY A 10 18.75 -3.54 -44.21
CA GLY A 10 17.56 -3.13 -44.96
C GLY A 10 16.42 -2.56 -44.12
N SER A 11 15.24 -2.48 -44.73
CA SER A 11 14.06 -1.85 -44.13
C SER A 11 13.55 -2.59 -42.88
N GLN A 12 13.64 -3.91 -42.85
CA GLN A 12 13.23 -4.70 -41.69
C GLN A 12 14.15 -4.50 -40.49
N VAL A 13 15.45 -4.31 -40.71
CA VAL A 13 16.40 -3.96 -39.65
C VAL A 13 16.08 -2.56 -39.10
N ARG A 14 15.75 -1.59 -39.96
CA ARG A 14 15.27 -0.27 -39.49
C ARG A 14 14.01 -0.39 -38.65
N GLN A 15 13.08 -1.27 -39.02
CA GLN A 15 11.86 -1.51 -38.24
C GLN A 15 12.18 -2.11 -36.87
N LEU A 16 13.07 -3.12 -36.82
CA LEU A 16 13.55 -3.71 -35.56
C LEU A 16 14.18 -2.64 -34.66
N GLN A 17 15.10 -1.84 -35.20
CA GLN A 17 15.76 -0.76 -34.47
C GLN A 17 14.77 0.27 -33.93
N LYS A 18 13.78 0.69 -34.73
CA LYS A 18 12.71 1.61 -34.30
C LYS A 18 11.92 1.03 -33.12
N LEU A 19 11.52 -0.24 -33.18
CA LEU A 19 10.79 -0.89 -32.09
C LEU A 19 11.66 -0.99 -30.83
N LEU A 20 12.94 -1.37 -30.95
CA LEU A 20 13.86 -1.41 -29.81
C LEU A 20 14.00 -0.04 -29.13
N VAL A 21 14.19 1.03 -29.91
CA VAL A 21 14.28 2.40 -29.38
C VAL A 21 12.98 2.84 -28.72
N GLN A 22 11.82 2.58 -29.35
CA GLN A 22 10.51 2.86 -28.74
C GLN A 22 10.30 2.12 -27.41
N ARG A 23 10.96 0.97 -27.23
CA ARG A 23 10.94 0.17 -25.99
C ARG A 23 12.05 0.56 -25.01
N GLY A 24 12.79 1.63 -25.26
CA GLY A 24 13.82 2.16 -24.36
C GLY A 24 15.18 1.47 -24.47
N TYR A 25 15.41 0.62 -25.48
CA TYR A 25 16.69 -0.01 -25.73
C TYR A 25 17.53 0.82 -26.71
N ALA A 26 18.81 1.04 -26.39
CA ALA A 26 19.69 1.88 -27.19
C ALA A 26 20.14 1.19 -28.48
N ALA A 27 19.60 1.62 -29.63
CA ALA A 27 20.03 1.21 -30.97
C ALA A 27 20.02 2.41 -31.93
N ASP A 28 20.92 2.41 -32.91
CA ASP A 28 20.96 3.44 -33.96
C ASP A 28 20.13 2.98 -35.16
N VAL A 29 19.17 3.79 -35.62
CA VAL A 29 18.27 3.42 -36.73
C VAL A 29 18.95 3.62 -38.09
N ASN A 30 20.03 2.89 -38.33
CA ASN A 30 20.83 2.97 -39.57
C ASN A 30 20.44 1.91 -40.62
N GLY A 31 19.65 0.90 -40.24
CA GLY A 31 19.25 -0.20 -41.11
C GLY A 31 20.31 -1.27 -41.30
N THR A 32 21.36 -1.27 -40.51
CA THR A 32 22.37 -2.32 -40.43
C THR A 32 22.30 -2.97 -39.05
N PHE A 33 22.20 -4.29 -39.01
CA PHE A 33 22.13 -5.04 -37.77
C PHE A 33 23.54 -5.14 -37.17
N ASP A 34 24.01 -4.01 -36.67
CA ASP A 34 25.34 -3.82 -36.09
C ASP A 34 25.45 -4.39 -34.66
N THR A 35 26.63 -4.22 -34.06
CA THR A 35 26.89 -4.67 -32.69
C THR A 35 25.92 -4.02 -31.67
N ARG A 36 25.54 -2.75 -31.88
CA ARG A 36 24.64 -2.03 -30.96
C ARG A 36 23.22 -2.59 -31.04
N THR A 37 22.74 -2.82 -32.26
CA THR A 37 21.43 -3.47 -32.50
C THR A 37 21.38 -4.88 -31.92
N TRP A 38 22.49 -5.62 -32.00
CA TRP A 38 22.62 -6.96 -31.39
C TRP A 38 22.60 -6.93 -29.87
N GLN A 39 23.30 -5.99 -29.24
CA GLN A 39 23.24 -5.78 -27.80
C GLN A 39 21.83 -5.40 -27.35
N ALA A 40 21.17 -4.46 -28.05
CA ALA A 40 19.80 -4.04 -27.77
C ALA A 40 18.80 -5.21 -27.92
N THR A 41 18.96 -6.04 -28.94
CA THR A 41 18.11 -7.23 -29.14
C THR A 41 18.26 -8.22 -27.99
N ARG A 42 19.49 -8.51 -27.54
CA ARG A 42 19.72 -9.39 -26.38
C ARG A 42 19.18 -8.81 -25.08
N ALA A 43 19.38 -7.52 -24.85
CA ALA A 43 18.82 -6.84 -23.67
C ALA A 43 17.28 -6.89 -23.67
N PHE A 44 16.65 -6.71 -24.84
CA PHE A 44 15.22 -6.90 -25.01
C PHE A 44 14.80 -8.33 -24.69
N GLN A 45 15.44 -9.34 -25.29
CA GLN A 45 15.11 -10.74 -25.04
C GLN A 45 15.23 -11.13 -23.56
N ALA A 46 16.28 -10.65 -22.87
CA ALA A 46 16.51 -10.96 -21.46
C ALA A 46 15.42 -10.43 -20.51
N GLN A 47 14.61 -9.46 -20.95
CA GLN A 47 13.62 -8.76 -20.10
C GLN A 47 12.16 -9.01 -20.52
N ASN A 48 11.94 -9.68 -21.66
CA ASN A 48 10.63 -9.81 -22.29
C ASN A 48 10.21 -11.28 -22.47
N LEU A 49 8.91 -11.47 -22.61
CA LEU A 49 8.28 -12.80 -22.73
C LEU A 49 7.69 -12.96 -24.14
N ASP A 50 7.48 -14.21 -24.54
CA ASP A 50 6.70 -14.55 -25.73
C ASP A 50 5.18 -14.56 -25.46
N GLN A 51 4.41 -14.94 -26.48
CA GLN A 51 2.94 -15.00 -26.43
C GLN A 51 2.36 -16.01 -25.43
N HIS A 52 3.17 -16.97 -24.96
CA HIS A 52 2.79 -17.96 -23.97
C HIS A 52 3.28 -17.59 -22.56
N GLY A 53 3.85 -16.40 -22.39
CA GLY A 53 4.42 -15.95 -21.13
C GLY A 53 5.77 -16.58 -20.80
N GLN A 54 6.44 -17.22 -21.76
CA GLN A 54 7.75 -17.83 -21.55
C GLN A 54 8.87 -16.83 -21.82
N PRO A 55 10.01 -16.90 -21.10
CA PRO A 55 11.18 -16.07 -21.41
C PRO A 55 11.66 -16.26 -22.84
N LEU A 56 11.97 -15.16 -23.52
CA LEU A 56 12.61 -15.24 -24.84
C LEU A 56 14.03 -15.82 -24.70
N VAL A 57 14.43 -16.62 -25.69
CA VAL A 57 15.83 -17.08 -25.81
C VAL A 57 16.72 -15.87 -26.11
N VAL A 58 17.80 -15.70 -25.36
CA VAL A 58 18.71 -14.53 -25.44
C VAL A 58 19.84 -14.78 -26.44
N ASP A 59 19.48 -15.04 -27.70
CA ASP A 59 20.40 -15.38 -28.79
C ASP A 59 20.83 -14.18 -29.66
N GLY A 60 20.19 -13.03 -29.50
CA GLY A 60 20.44 -11.83 -30.31
C GLY A 60 19.89 -11.93 -31.74
N VAL A 61 18.96 -12.87 -31.97
CA VAL A 61 18.28 -13.09 -33.24
C VAL A 61 16.82 -12.64 -33.14
N ALA A 62 16.39 -11.76 -34.03
CA ALA A 62 15.00 -11.32 -34.09
C ALA A 62 14.16 -12.31 -34.91
N GLY A 63 13.82 -13.45 -34.28
CA GLY A 63 12.90 -14.46 -34.81
C GLY A 63 11.42 -14.17 -34.49
N PRO A 64 10.48 -15.05 -34.89
CA PRO A 64 9.04 -14.82 -34.75
C PRO A 64 8.57 -14.44 -33.34
N LEU A 65 9.12 -15.09 -32.30
CA LEU A 65 8.76 -14.80 -30.90
C LEU A 65 9.28 -13.42 -30.45
N THR A 66 10.52 -13.07 -30.83
CA THR A 66 11.09 -11.73 -30.57
C THR A 66 10.24 -10.66 -31.26
N TRP A 67 9.86 -10.87 -32.52
CA TRP A 67 9.00 -9.96 -33.28
C TRP A 67 7.62 -9.79 -32.66
N TRP A 68 7.00 -10.91 -32.25
CA TRP A 68 5.70 -10.87 -31.58
C TRP A 68 5.78 -10.01 -30.31
N SER A 69 6.80 -10.23 -29.47
CA SER A 69 7.01 -9.48 -28.22
C SER A 69 7.28 -7.98 -28.45
N LEU A 70 8.03 -7.65 -29.52
CA LEU A 70 8.28 -6.27 -29.94
C LEU A 70 7.03 -5.54 -30.45
N GLN A 71 5.97 -6.26 -30.81
CA GLN A 71 4.71 -5.69 -31.32
C GLN A 71 3.58 -5.76 -30.28
N HIS A 72 3.67 -6.67 -29.33
CA HIS A 72 2.69 -6.89 -28.26
C HIS A 72 3.37 -6.61 -26.91
N PRO A 73 3.54 -5.33 -26.54
CA PRO A 73 4.23 -4.98 -25.29
C PRO A 73 3.53 -5.62 -24.10
N LYS A 74 4.31 -6.04 -23.09
CA LYS A 74 3.77 -6.29 -21.75
C LYS A 74 2.89 -5.09 -21.38
N PRO A 75 1.70 -5.31 -20.78
CA PRO A 75 0.91 -4.20 -20.26
C PRO A 75 1.83 -3.34 -19.40
N PHE A 76 1.85 -2.04 -19.69
CA PHE A 76 2.62 -1.08 -18.94
C PHE A 76 2.28 -1.26 -17.45
N ILE A 77 3.26 -1.72 -16.67
CA ILE A 77 3.10 -1.77 -15.21
C ILE A 77 3.06 -0.30 -14.79
N ARG A 78 1.86 0.23 -14.53
CA ARG A 78 1.71 1.53 -13.89
C ARG A 78 2.50 1.45 -12.59
N THR A 79 3.57 2.23 -12.50
CA THR A 79 4.21 2.48 -11.21
C THR A 79 3.11 2.99 -10.28
N PRO A 80 2.86 2.34 -9.14
CA PRO A 80 1.84 2.80 -8.21
C PRO A 80 2.15 4.25 -7.87
N THR A 81 1.21 5.15 -8.18
CA THR A 81 1.33 6.54 -7.75
C THR A 81 1.36 6.54 -6.23
N ALA A 82 2.25 7.31 -5.62
CA ALA A 82 2.33 7.40 -4.16
C ALA A 82 0.93 7.68 -3.59
N VAL A 83 0.49 6.86 -2.63
CA VAL A 83 -0.83 7.03 -2.01
C VAL A 83 -0.88 8.39 -1.32
N ASP A 84 -1.86 9.20 -1.69
CA ASP A 84 -2.16 10.45 -0.99
C ASP A 84 -3.03 10.14 0.24
N TYR A 85 -2.39 10.04 1.41
CA TYR A 85 -3.08 9.82 2.68
C TYR A 85 -3.97 11.01 3.11
N SER A 86 -3.92 12.14 2.42
CA SER A 86 -4.73 13.30 2.73
C SER A 86 -6.11 13.27 2.05
N THR A 87 -6.36 12.27 1.21
CA THR A 87 -7.60 12.14 0.43
C THR A 87 -8.30 10.83 0.77
N LEU A 88 -9.58 10.93 1.16
CA LEU A 88 -10.38 9.74 1.49
C LEU A 88 -10.56 8.86 0.23
N PRO A 89 -10.27 7.54 0.29
CA PRO A 89 -10.46 6.66 -0.86
C PRO A 89 -11.90 6.63 -1.34
N ALA A 90 -12.13 6.64 -2.65
CA ALA A 90 -13.47 6.82 -3.23
C ALA A 90 -14.47 5.68 -2.97
N LYS A 91 -14.01 4.45 -2.69
CA LYS A 91 -14.85 3.25 -2.58
C LYS A 91 -14.47 2.39 -1.37
N GLY A 92 -15.38 1.50 -0.96
CA GLY A 92 -15.19 0.55 0.14
C GLY A 92 -15.34 1.18 1.54
N GLY A 93 -15.51 0.34 2.56
CA GLY A 93 -15.69 0.79 3.94
C GLY A 93 -17.14 1.07 4.31
N SER A 94 -17.45 0.92 5.60
CA SER A 94 -18.75 1.30 6.15
C SER A 94 -18.88 2.82 6.28
N ARG A 95 -20.11 3.31 6.54
CA ARG A 95 -20.34 4.74 6.79
C ARG A 95 -19.54 5.22 8.01
N VAL A 96 -19.58 4.44 9.11
CA VAL A 96 -18.96 4.81 10.38
C VAL A 96 -17.42 4.72 10.28
N GLY A 97 -16.89 3.63 9.72
CA GLY A 97 -15.46 3.47 9.54
C GLY A 97 -14.86 4.55 8.63
N ARG A 98 -15.54 4.90 7.53
CA ARG A 98 -15.09 5.97 6.64
C ARG A 98 -15.13 7.35 7.31
N ALA A 99 -16.12 7.62 8.15
CA ALA A 99 -16.18 8.86 8.93
C ALA A 99 -15.03 8.93 9.95
N ALA A 100 -14.68 7.82 10.59
CA ALA A 100 -13.51 7.75 11.47
C ALA A 100 -12.21 7.97 10.69
N LEU A 101 -12.06 7.35 9.50
CA LEU A 101 -10.91 7.60 8.63
C LEU A 101 -10.83 9.07 8.19
N ALA A 102 -11.96 9.71 7.89
CA ALA A 102 -11.99 11.14 7.57
C ALA A 102 -11.51 12.01 8.73
N ALA A 103 -11.87 11.68 9.98
CA ALA A 103 -11.34 12.36 11.16
C ALA A 103 -9.81 12.16 11.30
N ALA A 104 -9.30 10.96 11.05
CA ALA A 104 -7.86 10.68 11.05
C ALA A 104 -7.10 11.48 9.97
N ILE A 105 -7.67 11.59 8.76
CA ILE A 105 -7.15 12.45 7.68
C ILE A 105 -7.13 13.92 8.13
N GLY A 106 -8.17 14.36 8.84
CA GLY A 106 -8.22 15.70 9.44
C GLY A 106 -7.04 15.96 10.38
N GLU A 107 -6.75 15.03 11.28
CA GLU A 107 -5.60 15.13 12.20
C GLU A 107 -4.26 15.10 11.48
N LEU A 108 -4.13 14.29 10.43
CA LEU A 108 -2.95 14.28 9.56
C LEU A 108 -2.74 15.67 8.93
N LYS A 109 -3.80 16.28 8.36
CA LYS A 109 -3.75 17.62 7.76
C LYS A 109 -3.46 18.71 8.79
N ALA A 110 -3.96 18.56 10.01
CA ALA A 110 -3.66 19.44 11.14
C ALA A 110 -2.23 19.28 11.69
N ASN A 111 -1.44 18.36 11.12
CA ASN A 111 -0.09 18.02 11.58
C ASN A 111 -0.09 17.66 13.08
N ALA A 112 -1.10 16.88 13.49
CA ALA A 112 -1.29 16.42 14.86
C ALA A 112 -0.09 15.59 15.32
N ARG A 113 0.49 16.01 16.45
CA ARG A 113 1.77 15.46 16.93
C ARG A 113 1.98 15.72 18.41
N GLU A 114 2.97 15.02 18.94
CA GLU A 114 3.54 15.28 20.25
C GLU A 114 4.23 16.64 20.27
N ILE A 115 4.02 17.39 21.35
CA ILE A 115 4.61 18.70 21.59
C ILE A 115 5.05 18.76 23.05
N GLY A 116 6.31 19.10 23.31
CA GLY A 116 6.83 19.22 24.67
C GLY A 116 7.34 17.90 25.29
N GLY A 117 7.38 16.80 24.53
CA GLY A 117 8.02 15.55 24.96
C GLY A 117 7.33 14.29 24.45
N ASN A 118 7.95 13.15 24.71
CA ASN A 118 7.43 11.82 24.35
C ASN A 118 6.03 11.60 24.94
N ASN A 119 5.06 11.26 24.10
CA ASN A 119 3.64 11.12 24.44
C ASN A 119 3.03 12.36 25.12
N ARG A 120 3.43 13.58 24.77
CA ARG A 120 2.92 14.81 25.41
C ARG A 120 2.29 15.81 24.45
N GLY A 121 1.56 16.76 25.02
CA GLY A 121 1.07 17.93 24.31
C GLY A 121 -0.42 17.90 24.00
N PRO A 122 -0.95 18.96 23.36
CA PRO A 122 -2.38 19.20 23.25
C PRO A 122 -3.12 18.10 22.48
N PHE A 123 -2.52 17.57 21.41
CA PHE A 123 -3.11 16.46 20.65
C PHE A 123 -3.16 15.18 21.46
N VAL A 124 -2.08 14.85 22.18
CA VAL A 124 -2.03 13.64 23.00
C VAL A 124 -3.06 13.71 24.13
N ARG A 125 -3.13 14.84 24.84
CA ARG A 125 -4.17 15.07 25.87
C ARG A 125 -5.58 14.95 25.30
N LYS A 126 -5.83 15.50 24.10
CA LYS A 126 -7.13 15.40 23.41
C LYS A 126 -7.55 13.94 23.20
N TYR A 127 -6.64 13.07 22.77
CA TYR A 127 -6.95 11.66 22.49
C TYR A 127 -7.07 10.79 23.75
N LEU A 128 -6.43 11.19 24.84
CA LEU A 128 -6.41 10.43 26.10
C LEU A 128 -7.52 10.85 27.07
N ALA A 129 -7.96 12.11 27.01
CA ALA A 129 -8.96 12.67 27.90
C ALA A 129 -10.28 11.88 27.98
N PRO A 130 -10.88 11.37 26.87
CA PRO A 130 -12.11 10.60 26.96
C PRO A 130 -11.94 9.26 27.71
N ALA A 131 -10.72 8.73 27.81
CA ALA A 131 -10.40 7.56 28.61
C ALA A 131 -10.01 7.89 30.05
N GLY A 132 -9.99 9.18 30.44
CA GLY A 132 -9.54 9.63 31.76
C GLY A 132 -8.04 9.43 31.98
N LEU A 133 -7.24 9.43 30.91
CA LEU A 133 -5.80 9.20 30.96
C LEU A 133 -5.02 10.50 30.77
N ASP A 134 -3.91 10.61 31.50
CA ASP A 134 -2.96 11.71 31.39
C ASP A 134 -1.96 11.52 30.24
N GLU A 135 -1.33 12.62 29.81
CA GLU A 135 -0.21 12.56 28.89
C GLU A 135 0.99 11.76 29.46
N GLY A 136 1.84 11.24 28.58
CA GLY A 136 2.90 10.28 28.88
C GLY A 136 2.52 8.84 28.54
N GLN A 137 1.22 8.55 28.43
CA GLN A 137 0.70 7.25 28.00
C GLN A 137 0.72 7.09 26.48
N SER A 138 0.79 5.85 26.02
CA SER A 138 0.71 5.56 24.58
C SER A 138 -0.66 5.95 24.03
N TRP A 139 -0.69 6.73 22.95
CA TRP A 139 -1.92 7.36 22.45
C TRP A 139 -2.48 6.77 21.14
N CYS A 140 -1.94 5.67 20.61
CA CYS A 140 -2.40 5.10 19.33
C CYS A 140 -3.87 4.65 19.37
N ALA A 141 -4.28 3.92 20.40
CA ALA A 141 -5.66 3.47 20.55
C ALA A 141 -6.61 4.59 21.00
N GLY A 142 -6.13 5.53 21.83
CA GLY A 142 -6.86 6.77 22.12
C GLY A 142 -7.16 7.56 20.86
N PHE A 143 -6.19 7.68 19.94
CA PHE A 143 -6.38 8.34 18.64
C PHE A 143 -7.43 7.63 17.77
N VAL A 144 -7.37 6.30 17.64
CA VAL A 144 -8.37 5.53 16.86
C VAL A 144 -9.76 5.66 17.49
N SER A 145 -9.88 5.49 18.80
CA SER A 145 -11.16 5.66 19.53
C SER A 145 -11.70 7.08 19.39
N TRP A 146 -10.84 8.09 19.46
CA TRP A 146 -11.23 9.49 19.22
C TRP A 146 -11.78 9.71 17.81
N CYS A 147 -11.19 9.09 16.79
CA CYS A 147 -11.71 9.17 15.42
C CYS A 147 -13.12 8.57 15.31
N PHE A 148 -13.39 7.44 15.97
CA PHE A 148 -14.75 6.87 16.03
C PHE A 148 -15.72 7.71 16.88
N MET A 149 -15.23 8.37 17.93
CA MET A 149 -16.02 9.34 18.69
C MET A 149 -16.42 10.53 17.81
N GLN A 150 -15.51 11.05 16.98
CA GLN A 150 -15.84 12.10 15.99
C GLN A 150 -16.84 11.60 14.93
N ALA A 151 -16.69 10.36 14.46
CA ALA A 151 -17.67 9.72 13.57
C ALA A 151 -19.06 9.59 14.22
N SER A 152 -19.12 9.64 15.55
CA SER A 152 -20.34 9.59 16.37
C SER A 152 -20.76 10.98 16.86
N GLY A 153 -20.39 12.04 16.13
CA GLY A 153 -20.78 13.42 16.46
C GLY A 153 -20.03 14.04 17.64
N GLY A 154 -18.91 13.43 18.06
CA GLY A 154 -18.15 13.84 19.25
C GLY A 154 -18.74 13.34 20.56
N ASP A 155 -19.81 12.55 20.53
CA ASP A 155 -20.42 11.95 21.70
C ASP A 155 -19.86 10.55 21.96
N LYS A 156 -19.20 10.38 23.12
CA LYS A 156 -18.66 9.10 23.57
C LYS A 156 -19.75 8.07 23.83
N ALA A 157 -20.95 8.46 24.26
CA ALA A 157 -22.05 7.55 24.54
C ALA A 157 -22.69 7.01 23.25
N ALA A 158 -22.58 7.75 22.14
CA ALA A 158 -23.08 7.35 20.83
C ALA A 158 -22.12 6.45 20.04
N MET A 159 -20.94 6.13 20.59
CA MET A 159 -19.95 5.31 19.90
C MET A 159 -20.45 3.89 19.64
N PRO A 160 -20.04 3.26 18.53
CA PRO A 160 -20.42 1.89 18.20
C PRO A 160 -19.76 0.83 19.09
N PHE A 161 -18.72 1.19 19.84
CA PHE A 161 -18.01 0.34 20.80
C PHE A 161 -17.45 1.21 21.93
N ALA A 162 -17.06 0.60 23.06
CA ALA A 162 -16.54 1.36 24.20
C ALA A 162 -15.20 2.05 23.86
N TYR A 163 -15.05 3.32 24.26
CA TYR A 163 -13.81 4.06 24.03
C TYR A 163 -12.60 3.31 24.65
N ALA A 164 -11.71 2.80 23.80
CA ALA A 164 -10.60 1.96 24.21
C ALA A 164 -9.26 2.69 24.05
N ALA A 165 -8.48 2.76 25.13
CA ALA A 165 -7.13 3.34 25.12
C ALA A 165 -6.01 2.29 24.94
N SER A 166 -6.37 1.03 24.68
CA SER A 166 -5.44 -0.06 24.37
C SER A 166 -5.79 -0.70 23.03
N ALA A 167 -4.77 -0.98 22.22
CA ALA A 167 -4.93 -1.64 20.93
C ALA A 167 -5.59 -3.03 21.06
N ARG A 168 -5.26 -3.77 22.12
CA ARG A 168 -5.87 -5.09 22.37
C ARG A 168 -7.29 -4.98 22.90
N SER A 169 -7.62 -3.92 23.65
CA SER A 169 -8.99 -3.65 24.06
C SER A 169 -9.87 -3.33 22.85
N LEU A 170 -9.39 -2.54 21.88
CA LEU A 170 -10.10 -2.34 20.60
C LEU A 170 -10.41 -3.67 19.90
N LEU A 171 -9.41 -4.55 19.75
CA LEU A 171 -9.65 -5.87 19.16
C LEU A 171 -10.63 -6.72 19.97
N THR A 172 -10.64 -6.56 21.29
CA THR A 172 -11.58 -7.27 22.17
C THR A 172 -13.00 -6.80 21.93
N GLU A 173 -13.24 -5.48 21.84
CA GLU A 173 -14.53 -4.92 21.45
C GLU A 173 -14.98 -5.52 20.10
N PHE A 174 -14.12 -5.47 19.07
CA PHE A 174 -14.48 -6.00 17.76
C PHE A 174 -14.81 -7.50 17.79
N LYS A 175 -14.13 -8.28 18.63
CA LYS A 175 -14.46 -9.70 18.81
C LYS A 175 -15.83 -9.88 19.47
N GLN A 176 -16.13 -9.13 20.53
CA GLN A 176 -17.40 -9.21 21.24
C GLN A 176 -18.59 -8.83 20.35
N HIS A 177 -18.39 -7.86 19.46
CA HIS A 177 -19.40 -7.45 18.49
C HIS A 177 -19.47 -8.32 17.22
N GLY A 178 -18.58 -9.31 17.05
CA GLY A 178 -18.52 -10.13 15.83
C GLY A 178 -17.95 -9.40 14.60
N TRP A 179 -17.20 -8.32 14.82
CA TRP A 179 -16.62 -7.43 13.81
C TRP A 179 -15.14 -7.72 13.51
N SER A 180 -14.53 -8.63 14.28
CA SER A 180 -13.10 -8.95 14.12
C SER A 180 -12.85 -9.93 12.98
N ASN A 181 -11.82 -9.68 12.19
CA ASN A 181 -11.31 -10.57 11.15
C ASN A 181 -9.90 -11.03 11.52
N ALA A 182 -9.72 -12.35 11.63
CA ALA A 182 -8.45 -12.94 12.05
C ALA A 182 -7.39 -12.95 10.92
N PRO A 183 -6.09 -12.95 11.26
CA PRO A 183 -5.02 -13.19 10.29
C PRO A 183 -5.26 -14.49 9.52
N GLY A 184 -5.07 -14.48 8.19
CA GLY A 184 -5.25 -15.67 7.35
C GLY A 184 -6.70 -16.05 7.03
N SER A 185 -7.70 -15.30 7.51
CA SER A 185 -9.13 -15.54 7.20
C SER A 185 -9.51 -15.32 5.72
N GLY A 186 -8.61 -14.74 4.91
CA GLY A 186 -8.91 -14.29 3.55
C GLY A 186 -9.60 -12.92 3.48
N TYR A 187 -9.92 -12.31 4.63
CA TYR A 187 -10.48 -10.96 4.68
C TYR A 187 -9.50 -9.92 4.13
N VAL A 188 -10.00 -9.08 3.22
CA VAL A 188 -9.26 -7.93 2.69
C VAL A 188 -9.83 -6.66 3.34
N PRO A 189 -9.04 -5.94 4.15
CA PRO A 189 -9.56 -4.79 4.88
C PRO A 189 -9.89 -3.62 3.95
N VAL A 190 -10.90 -2.86 4.35
CA VAL A 190 -11.46 -1.75 3.58
C VAL A 190 -11.20 -0.40 4.27
N PRO A 191 -11.33 0.73 3.57
CA PRO A 191 -11.13 2.05 4.17
C PRO A 191 -11.96 2.25 5.44
N GLY A 192 -11.31 2.62 6.54
CA GLY A 192 -11.95 2.82 7.83
C GLY A 192 -11.96 1.61 8.76
N ASP A 193 -11.52 0.44 8.30
CA ASP A 193 -11.25 -0.69 9.19
C ASP A 193 -10.14 -0.32 10.18
N VAL A 194 -10.13 -0.98 11.34
CA VAL A 194 -9.05 -0.85 12.31
C VAL A 194 -8.10 -2.04 12.15
N VAL A 195 -6.80 -1.78 12.08
CA VAL A 195 -5.79 -2.83 12.09
C VAL A 195 -5.09 -2.85 13.45
N VAL A 196 -4.90 -4.05 14.00
CA VAL A 196 -4.32 -4.25 15.34
C VAL A 196 -3.13 -5.19 15.26
N TRP A 197 -2.02 -4.79 15.90
CA TRP A 197 -0.79 -5.58 16.03
C TRP A 197 -0.44 -5.84 17.49
N TRP A 198 0.27 -6.95 17.73
CA TRP A 198 0.94 -7.16 19.00
C TRP A 198 2.31 -6.47 19.03
N ARG A 199 2.78 -6.14 20.23
CA ARG A 199 4.14 -5.65 20.48
C ARG A 199 4.81 -6.47 21.57
N VAL A 200 6.13 -6.59 21.49
CA VAL A 200 7.00 -7.35 22.40
C VAL A 200 6.75 -8.87 22.38
N SER A 201 5.53 -9.32 22.67
CA SER A 201 5.13 -10.73 22.64
C SER A 201 3.67 -10.89 22.18
N LEU A 202 3.39 -11.97 21.44
CA LEU A 202 2.03 -12.33 21.03
C LEU A 202 1.10 -12.57 22.24
N ALA A 203 1.63 -13.13 23.33
CA ALA A 203 0.89 -13.37 24.57
C ALA A 203 0.87 -12.14 25.52
N GLY A 204 1.67 -11.11 25.25
CA GLY A 204 1.74 -9.90 26.09
C GLY A 204 0.50 -9.00 25.95
N TRP A 205 0.43 -7.91 26.71
CA TRP A 205 -0.69 -6.95 26.63
C TRP A 205 -0.40 -5.77 25.70
N LEU A 206 0.87 -5.51 25.38
CA LEU A 206 1.27 -4.42 24.50
C LEU A 206 0.82 -4.67 23.06
N GLY A 207 0.37 -3.61 22.41
CA GLY A 207 -0.07 -3.64 21.02
C GLY A 207 0.09 -2.29 20.34
N HIS A 208 -0.25 -2.26 19.06
CA HIS A 208 -0.33 -1.06 18.24
C HIS A 208 -1.57 -1.13 17.37
N THR A 209 -2.09 0.02 16.94
CA THR A 209 -3.30 0.09 16.13
C THR A 209 -3.28 1.27 15.18
N GLY A 210 -4.04 1.16 14.10
CA GLY A 210 -4.19 2.20 13.09
C GLY A 210 -5.51 2.08 12.33
N LEU A 211 -5.84 3.11 11.56
CA LEU A 211 -6.97 3.08 10.64
C LEU A 211 -6.48 2.70 9.24
N VAL A 212 -7.15 1.74 8.62
CA VAL A 212 -6.89 1.32 7.24
C VAL A 212 -7.33 2.45 6.33
N HIS A 213 -6.38 2.97 5.57
CA HIS A 213 -6.65 3.90 4.49
C HIS A 213 -7.12 3.11 3.26
N SER A 214 -6.31 2.18 2.75
CA SER A 214 -6.65 1.41 1.55
C SER A 214 -5.81 0.15 1.44
N VAL A 215 -6.26 -0.79 0.60
CA VAL A 215 -5.44 -1.91 0.10
C VAL A 215 -5.37 -1.80 -1.41
N GLN A 216 -4.16 -1.80 -1.96
CA GLN A 216 -3.93 -1.84 -3.40
C GLN A 216 -2.57 -2.49 -3.68
N ASP A 217 -2.47 -3.25 -4.77
CA ASP A 217 -1.22 -3.86 -5.24
C ASP A 217 -0.48 -4.72 -4.18
N GLY A 218 -1.24 -5.43 -3.33
CA GLY A 218 -0.70 -6.25 -2.25
C GLY A 218 -0.15 -5.48 -1.05
N MET A 219 -0.34 -4.16 -1.04
CA MET A 219 0.07 -3.26 0.04
C MET A 219 -1.13 -2.80 0.85
N LEU A 220 -0.99 -2.84 2.18
CA LEU A 220 -1.87 -2.18 3.13
C LEU A 220 -1.35 -0.78 3.41
N TYR A 221 -2.22 0.22 3.32
CA TYR A 221 -1.95 1.62 3.66
C TYR A 221 -2.79 2.02 4.86
N THR A 222 -2.19 2.72 5.81
CA THR A 222 -2.83 3.09 7.09
C THR A 222 -2.52 4.53 7.47
N ILE A 223 -3.39 5.13 8.29
CA ILE A 223 -3.09 6.35 9.04
C ILE A 223 -3.00 5.98 10.51
N GLU A 224 -1.89 6.34 11.15
CA GLU A 224 -1.58 5.90 12.50
C GLU A 224 -1.06 7.04 13.37
N GLY A 225 -1.45 7.00 14.64
CA GLY A 225 -0.87 7.82 15.71
C GLY A 225 0.08 7.00 16.58
N ASN A 226 1.03 7.66 17.22
CA ASN A 226 2.03 7.06 18.13
C ASN A 226 2.87 5.89 17.58
N ARG A 227 2.89 5.68 16.27
CA ARG A 227 3.96 4.88 15.63
C ARG A 227 5.20 5.73 15.37
N SER A 228 4.97 7.02 15.15
CA SER A 228 5.94 8.09 15.28
C SER A 228 5.31 9.19 16.15
N PRO A 229 6.05 10.25 16.51
CA PRO A 229 5.50 11.36 17.28
C PRO A 229 4.40 12.15 16.57
N ARG A 230 3.95 11.77 15.36
CA ARG A 230 2.89 12.46 14.60
C ARG A 230 1.91 11.48 13.98
N VAL A 231 0.70 11.96 13.71
CA VAL A 231 -0.25 11.26 12.85
C VAL A 231 0.26 11.31 11.41
N GLN A 232 0.50 10.14 10.81
CA GLN A 232 0.98 10.06 9.43
C GLN A 232 0.61 8.74 8.76
N GLY A 233 0.83 8.70 7.44
CA GLY A 233 0.62 7.51 6.63
C GLY A 233 1.73 6.47 6.77
N PHE A 234 1.38 5.20 6.73
CA PHE A 234 2.31 4.08 6.66
C PHE A 234 1.84 3.03 5.66
N SER A 235 2.78 2.22 5.16
CA SER A 235 2.50 1.11 4.27
C SER A 235 3.15 -0.19 4.73
N TYR A 236 2.51 -1.31 4.41
CA TYR A 236 2.94 -2.65 4.77
C TYR A 236 2.65 -3.62 3.63
N VAL A 237 3.49 -4.64 3.47
CA VAL A 237 3.17 -5.77 2.59
C VAL A 237 2.10 -6.61 3.29
N LEU A 238 0.89 -6.67 2.73
CA LEU A 238 -0.29 -7.31 3.36
C LEU A 238 -0.01 -8.77 3.73
N SER A 239 0.76 -9.49 2.91
CA SER A 239 1.11 -10.90 3.11
C SER A 239 2.27 -11.16 4.09
N ARG A 240 2.93 -10.11 4.62
CA ARG A 240 4.11 -10.24 5.49
C ARG A 240 3.96 -9.49 6.83
N MET A 241 2.75 -9.42 7.35
CA MET A 241 2.47 -8.75 8.63
C MET A 241 2.56 -9.73 9.81
N ASP A 242 3.78 -10.16 10.16
CA ASP A 242 4.01 -11.20 11.18
C ASP A 242 3.49 -10.85 12.59
N LYS A 243 3.26 -9.56 12.86
CA LYS A 243 2.73 -9.07 14.14
C LYS A 243 1.23 -8.81 14.14
N LEU A 244 0.53 -9.13 13.07
CA LEU A 244 -0.90 -8.87 12.93
C LEU A 244 -1.70 -9.70 13.93
N LEU A 245 -2.54 -9.03 14.72
CA LEU A 245 -3.55 -9.68 15.56
C LEU A 245 -4.91 -9.79 14.85
N GLY A 246 -5.20 -8.88 13.92
CA GLY A 246 -6.40 -8.92 13.09
C GLY A 246 -6.85 -7.52 12.67
N PHE A 247 -8.02 -7.49 12.03
CA PHE A 247 -8.73 -6.28 11.64
C PHE A 247 -10.08 -6.19 12.36
N GLY A 248 -10.60 -4.98 12.54
CA GLY A 248 -11.96 -4.71 13.00
C GLY A 248 -12.75 -3.97 11.93
N HIS A 249 -13.89 -4.52 11.53
CA HIS A 249 -14.82 -3.91 10.58
C HIS A 249 -16.06 -3.40 11.30
N VAL A 250 -16.11 -2.11 11.61
CA VAL A 250 -17.26 -1.49 12.27
C VAL A 250 -18.34 -1.20 11.21
N PRO A 251 -19.56 -1.72 11.31
CA PRO A 251 -20.61 -1.60 10.27
C PRO A 251 -21.19 -0.18 10.12
#